data_AF-A0A972XKV3-F1
#
_entry.id   AF-A0A972XKV3-F1
#
_cell.length_a   1.000
_cell.length_b   1.000
_cell.length_c   1.000
_cell.angle_alpha   90.00
_cell.angle_beta   90.00
_cell.angle_gamma   90.00
#
_symmetry.space_group_name_H-M   'P 1'
#
loop_
_entity.id
_entity.type
_entity.pdbx_description
1 polymer ?
#
loop_
_entity_poly.entity_id
_entity_poly.type
_entity_poly.pdbx_seq_one_letter_code
_entity_poly.pdbx_strand_id
1 'polypeptide(L)'
;MNLNIDAIKSITYDAIVVGSGVSGGYAAKELTEKGMRTLVLDRGKQMEHITGYEPSYKDPWDFKYNGLLTQEQKASHPKLSRDYPYNEMTEKYWMNDSDSLY
;
A
#
# COMPACT_ATOMS: atom_id res chain seq x y z
N MET A 1 16.78 -35.22 9.29
CA MET A 1 15.59 -35.43 8.43
C MET A 1 14.86 -34.10 8.39
N ASN A 2 14.93 -33.37 7.28
CA ASN A 2 14.22 -32.09 7.15
C ASN A 2 12.77 -32.40 6.74
N LEU A 3 11.90 -32.54 7.73
CA LEU A 3 10.48 -32.82 7.51
C LEU A 3 9.73 -31.52 7.28
N ASN A 4 8.97 -31.44 6.18
CA ASN A 4 8.20 -30.26 5.80
C ASN A 4 6.94 -30.03 6.68
N ILE A 5 6.78 -30.78 7.76
CA ILE A 5 5.57 -30.81 8.60
C ILE A 5 5.45 -29.50 9.40
N ASP A 6 6.55 -29.03 9.96
CA ASP A 6 6.58 -27.76 10.69
C ASP A 6 6.39 -26.57 9.75
N ALA A 7 6.86 -26.68 8.51
CA ALA A 7 6.66 -25.66 7.48
C ALA A 7 5.19 -25.55 7.06
N ILE A 8 4.49 -26.66 6.86
CA ILE A 8 3.05 -26.64 6.54
C ILE A 8 2.27 -25.96 7.67
N LYS A 9 2.56 -26.32 8.94
CA LYS A 9 1.91 -25.68 10.09
C LYS A 9 2.25 -24.18 10.19
N SER A 10 3.49 -23.79 9.86
CA SER A 10 3.91 -22.39 9.93
C SER A 10 3.38 -21.52 8.78
N ILE A 11 2.87 -22.10 7.69
CA ILE A 11 2.26 -21.34 6.57
C ILE A 11 0.74 -21.58 6.42
N THR A 12 0.12 -22.31 7.35
CA THR A 12 -1.34 -22.50 7.37
C THR A 12 -2.00 -21.34 8.13
N TYR A 13 -3.01 -20.73 7.50
CA TYR A 13 -3.81 -19.63 8.04
C TYR A 13 -5.29 -19.97 7.91
N ASP A 14 -6.12 -19.45 8.82
CA ASP A 14 -7.57 -19.64 8.78
C ASP A 14 -8.21 -18.71 7.74
N ALA A 15 -7.59 -17.55 7.51
CA ALA A 15 -8.02 -16.58 6.50
C ALA A 15 -6.81 -15.87 5.89
N ILE A 16 -6.93 -15.53 4.60
CA ILE A 16 -5.97 -14.70 3.87
C ILE A 16 -6.74 -13.50 3.32
N VAL A 17 -6.31 -12.30 3.69
CA VAL A 17 -6.83 -11.03 3.19
C VAL A 17 -5.84 -10.46 2.19
N VAL A 18 -6.28 -10.27 0.95
CA VAL A 18 -5.46 -9.69 -0.12
C VAL A 18 -5.87 -8.23 -0.31
N GLY A 19 -4.99 -7.31 0.06
CA GLY A 19 -5.19 -5.88 0.14
C GLY A 19 -5.45 -5.42 1.57
N SER A 20 -4.66 -4.46 2.06
CA SER A 20 -4.75 -3.84 3.39
C SER A 20 -5.43 -2.47 3.37
N GLY A 21 -6.10 -2.12 2.26
CA GLY A 21 -6.95 -0.94 2.17
C GLY A 21 -8.07 -0.94 3.21
N VAL A 22 -8.91 0.10 3.19
CA VAL A 22 -9.94 0.36 4.23
C VAL A 22 -10.75 -0.89 4.61
N SER A 23 -11.29 -1.60 3.63
CA SER A 23 -12.09 -2.81 3.87
C SER A 23 -11.25 -4.01 4.31
N GLY A 24 -10.05 -4.18 3.75
CA GLY A 24 -9.17 -5.30 4.07
C GLY A 24 -8.60 -5.21 5.48
N GLY A 25 -8.19 -4.01 5.91
CA GLY A 25 -7.78 -3.75 7.29
C GLY A 25 -8.90 -4.01 8.30
N TYR A 26 -10.13 -3.59 7.98
CA TYR A 26 -11.28 -3.87 8.84
C TYR A 26 -11.59 -5.38 8.91
N ALA A 27 -11.56 -6.08 7.79
CA ALA A 27 -11.72 -7.53 7.76
C ALA A 27 -10.64 -8.24 8.60
N ALA A 28 -9.36 -7.84 8.45
CA ALA A 28 -8.26 -8.41 9.22
C ALA A 28 -8.44 -8.19 10.73
N LYS A 29 -8.89 -6.99 11.16
CA LYS A 29 -9.23 -6.72 12.55
C LYS A 29 -10.32 -7.67 13.06
N GLU A 30 -11.46 -7.74 12.37
CA GLU A 30 -12.61 -8.55 12.81
C GLU A 30 -12.28 -10.05 12.86
N LEU A 31 -11.47 -10.55 11.92
CA LEU A 31 -11.03 -11.96 11.90
C LEU A 31 -10.08 -12.27 13.05
N THR A 32 -9.10 -11.40 13.30
CA THR A 32 -8.13 -11.59 14.39
C THR A 32 -8.75 -11.46 15.78
N GLU A 33 -9.71 -10.55 15.98
CA GLU A 33 -10.48 -10.43 17.23
C GLU A 33 -11.33 -11.69 17.52
N LYS A 34 -11.72 -12.43 16.49
CA LYS A 34 -12.39 -13.74 16.62
C LYS A 34 -11.43 -14.91 16.84
N GLY A 35 -10.14 -14.64 16.99
CA GLY A 35 -9.10 -15.65 17.25
C GLY A 35 -8.59 -16.36 16.01
N MET A 36 -8.91 -15.90 14.80
CA MET A 36 -8.43 -16.50 13.56
C MET A 36 -7.01 -16.08 13.25
N ARG A 37 -6.18 -17.05 12.85
CA ARG A 37 -4.83 -16.79 12.36
C ARG A 37 -4.91 -16.25 10.93
N THR A 38 -4.82 -14.94 10.80
CA THR A 38 -5.06 -14.23 9.54
C THR A 38 -3.75 -13.73 8.92
N LEU A 39 -3.54 -14.00 7.62
CA LEU A 39 -2.47 -13.41 6.82
C LEU A 39 -3.02 -12.23 6.02
N VAL A 40 -2.35 -11.08 6.05
CA VAL A 40 -2.67 -9.94 5.18
C VAL A 40 -1.53 -9.76 4.18
N LEU A 41 -1.86 -9.69 2.90
CA LEU A 41 -0.93 -9.44 1.81
C LEU A 41 -1.27 -8.12 1.14
N ASP A 42 -0.33 -7.20 1.04
CA ASP A 42 -0.48 -5.97 0.27
C ASP A 42 0.71 -5.80 -0.69
N ARG A 43 0.46 -5.17 -1.84
CA ARG A 43 1.49 -4.80 -2.81
C ARG A 43 2.21 -3.51 -2.41
N GLY A 44 1.53 -2.63 -1.68
CA GLY A 44 2.04 -1.34 -1.23
C GLY A 44 3.20 -1.46 -0.24
N LYS A 45 3.92 -0.36 -0.05
CA LYS A 45 4.97 -0.26 0.98
C LYS A 45 4.33 -0.27 2.36
N GLN A 46 5.00 -0.87 3.34
CA GLN A 46 4.59 -0.78 4.74
C GLN A 46 4.67 0.69 5.18
N MET A 47 3.57 1.18 5.76
CA MET A 47 3.42 2.54 6.23
C MET A 47 3.26 2.50 7.75
N GLU A 48 4.23 3.05 8.46
CA GLU A 48 4.15 3.18 9.91
C GLU A 48 3.21 4.34 10.26
N HIS A 49 2.31 4.11 11.22
CA HIS A 49 1.44 5.19 11.69
C HIS A 49 2.29 6.32 12.28
N ILE A 50 1.88 7.58 12.05
CA ILE A 50 2.59 8.82 12.42
C ILE A 50 3.83 9.09 11.56
N THR A 51 4.74 8.12 11.38
CA THR A 51 6.03 8.38 10.72
C THR A 51 6.04 8.14 9.22
N GLY A 52 5.14 7.30 8.69
CA GLY A 52 5.10 6.93 7.28
C GLY A 52 4.54 8.01 6.35
N TYR A 53 3.82 9.00 6.89
CA TYR A 53 3.09 9.99 6.10
C TYR A 53 3.86 11.30 5.95
N GLU A 54 4.98 11.29 5.18
CA GLU A 54 5.82 12.48 4.99
C GLU A 54 5.07 13.78 4.61
N PRO A 55 4.06 13.77 3.72
CA PRO A 55 3.34 14.98 3.34
C PRO A 55 2.39 15.49 4.42
N SER A 56 1.97 14.65 5.38
CA SER A 56 0.89 14.99 6.32
C SER A 56 1.22 16.13 7.29
N TYR A 57 2.50 16.48 7.42
CA TYR A 57 2.97 17.58 8.27
C TYR A 57 3.38 18.83 7.48
N LYS A 58 3.22 18.83 6.15
CA LYS A 58 3.60 19.95 5.28
C LYS A 58 2.37 20.71 4.84
N ASP A 59 2.51 22.02 4.77
CA ASP A 59 1.49 22.86 4.18
C ASP A 59 1.58 22.83 2.64
N PRO A 60 0.49 23.14 1.91
CA PRO A 60 0.50 23.12 0.45
C PRO A 60 1.58 24.00 -0.21
N TRP A 61 2.01 25.08 0.45
CA TRP A 61 3.06 25.99 -0.04
C TRP A 61 4.49 25.53 0.28
N ASP A 62 4.67 24.48 1.08
CA ASP A 62 5.98 23.89 1.35
C ASP A 62 6.45 22.97 0.20
N PHE A 63 5.55 22.65 -0.73
CA PHE A 63 5.83 21.84 -1.90
C PHE A 63 6.34 22.68 -3.06
N LYS A 64 7.38 22.20 -3.75
CA LYS A 64 8.11 22.98 -4.77
C LYS A 64 7.24 23.33 -5.97
N TYR A 65 6.34 22.44 -6.35
CA TYR A 65 5.47 22.59 -7.52
C TYR A 65 4.01 22.85 -7.11
N ASN A 66 3.75 23.21 -5.85
CA ASN A 66 2.41 23.49 -5.32
C ASN A 66 1.38 22.38 -5.63
N GLY A 67 1.81 21.11 -5.57
CA GLY A 67 0.95 19.96 -5.86
C GLY A 67 0.99 19.50 -7.31
N LEU A 68 1.65 20.21 -8.22
CA LEU A 68 1.71 19.85 -9.64
C LEU A 68 2.77 18.77 -9.92
N LEU A 69 2.42 17.83 -10.79
CA LEU A 69 3.34 16.79 -11.26
C LEU A 69 4.35 17.33 -12.27
N THR A 70 5.58 16.81 -12.21
CA THR A 70 6.62 17.03 -13.23
C THR A 70 6.28 16.29 -14.52
N GLN A 71 6.94 16.64 -15.63
CA GLN A 71 6.76 15.93 -16.91
C GLN A 71 7.24 14.48 -16.83
N GLU A 72 8.27 14.21 -16.03
CA GLU A 72 8.79 12.86 -15.78
C GLU A 72 7.76 11.99 -15.03
N GLN A 73 7.14 12.53 -13.98
CA GLN A 73 6.09 11.83 -13.22
C GLN A 73 4.87 11.52 -14.09
N LYS A 74 4.47 12.45 -14.97
CA LYS A 74 3.39 12.21 -15.94
C LYS A 74 3.75 11.11 -16.94
N ALA A 75 5.02 11.02 -17.35
CA ALA A 75 5.48 10.01 -18.29
C ALA A 75 5.51 8.61 -17.66
N SER A 76 5.86 8.47 -16.38
CA SER A 76 5.84 7.18 -15.68
C SER A 76 4.43 6.73 -15.26
N HIS A 77 3.49 7.67 -15.13
CA HIS A 77 2.10 7.44 -14.68
C HIS A 77 1.05 7.98 -15.68
N PRO A 78 1.00 7.51 -16.94
CA PRO A 78 0.07 8.02 -17.95
C PRO A 78 -1.42 7.78 -17.62
N LYS A 79 -1.75 6.79 -16.79
CA LYS A 79 -3.14 6.52 -16.37
C LYS A 79 -3.47 7.37 -15.15
N LEU A 80 -2.65 7.31 -14.09
CA LEU A 80 -2.88 8.02 -12.83
C LEU A 80 -2.73 9.53 -12.92
N SER A 81 -1.88 10.05 -13.81
CA SER A 81 -1.69 11.51 -14.00
C SER A 81 -2.93 12.26 -14.48
N ARG A 82 -3.97 11.55 -14.89
CA ARG A 82 -5.27 12.11 -15.26
C ARG A 82 -6.19 12.34 -14.06
N ASP A 83 -5.92 11.69 -12.94
CA ASP A 83 -6.78 11.69 -11.75
C ASP A 83 -6.19 12.52 -10.61
N TYR A 84 -7.06 13.06 -9.77
CA TYR A 84 -6.69 13.89 -8.62
C TYR A 84 -5.84 13.21 -7.52
N PRO A 85 -5.93 11.88 -7.25
CA PRO A 85 -5.20 11.26 -6.16
C PRO A 85 -3.68 11.18 -6.38
N TYR A 86 -3.22 11.31 -7.62
CA TYR A 86 -1.81 11.30 -7.98
C TYR A 86 -1.31 12.73 -8.21
N ASN A 87 -0.54 13.23 -7.27
CA ASN A 87 -0.02 14.60 -7.26
C ASN A 87 1.35 14.65 -6.57
N GLU A 88 2.00 15.82 -6.53
CA GLU A 88 3.33 15.99 -5.93
C GLU A 88 3.43 15.46 -4.49
N MET A 89 2.34 15.54 -3.72
CA MET A 89 2.31 15.12 -2.32
C MET A 89 2.20 13.59 -2.19
N THR A 90 1.46 12.96 -3.09
CA THR A 90 1.10 11.53 -2.95
C THR A 90 1.89 10.61 -3.88
N GLU A 91 2.69 11.16 -4.79
CA GLU A 91 3.38 10.41 -5.86
C GLU A 91 4.12 9.17 -5.36
N LYS A 92 4.85 9.28 -4.24
CA LYS A 92 5.65 8.19 -3.65
C LYS A 92 4.83 6.97 -3.21
N TYR A 93 3.52 7.12 -3.03
CA TYR A 93 2.60 6.08 -2.56
C TYR A 93 2.00 5.26 -3.70
N TRP A 94 2.14 5.74 -4.93
CA TRP A 94 1.62 5.06 -6.10
C TRP A 94 2.71 4.24 -6.77
N MET A 95 2.29 3.13 -7.38
CA MET A 95 3.16 2.35 -8.25
C MET A 95 3.21 3.02 -9.63
N ASN A 96 4.32 2.84 -10.36
CA ASN A 96 4.37 3.25 -11.75
C ASN A 96 3.34 2.47 -12.57
N ASP A 97 2.59 3.17 -13.41
CA ASP A 97 1.65 2.54 -14.33
C ASP A 97 2.37 1.63 -15.35
N SER A 98 3.61 1.99 -15.69
CA SER A 98 4.47 1.22 -16.61
C SER A 98 4.94 -0.12 -16.05
N ASP A 99 5.00 -0.27 -14.72
CA ASP A 99 5.32 -1.53 -14.05
C ASP A 99 4.08 -2.43 -13.85
N SER A 100 2.89 -1.93 -14.21
CA SER A 100 1.66 -2.72 -14.17
C SER A 100 1.64 -3.69 -15.36
N LEU A 101 1.39 -4.97 -15.08
CA LEU A 101 1.19 -6.01 -16.10
C LEU A 101 -0.17 -5.87 -16.83
N TYR A 102 -0.97 -4.85 -16.48
CA TYR A 102 -2.29 -4.52 -17.03
C TYR A 102 -2.54 -3.00 -17.09
#